data_AF-A0A0C9RQV7-F1
#
_entry.id   AF-A0A0C9RQV7-F1
#
_cell.length_a   1.000
_cell.length_b   1.000
_cell.length_c   1.000
_cell.angle_alpha   90.00
_cell.angle_beta   90.00
_cell.angle_gamma   90.00
#
_symmetry.space_group_name_H-M   'P 1'
#
loop_
_entity.id
_entity.type
_entity.pdbx_description
1 polymer ?
#
loop_
_entity_poly.entity_id
_entity_poly.type
_entity_poly.pdbx_seq_one_letter_code
_entity_poly.pdbx_strand_id
1 'polypeptide(L)'
;MDWVRISQILCMFGFLKEFRPGEPFITDYLTSEWKNFTSEQVTEDIYPVGTYSYCATLVVIFLLTDFLRYKPIIILCGLSGIIAFCTLTFGKSLGAMQFLEFMYGFYLSTDVAYYTYIYAKVDKKHYEKVSSYTRSAFLFGR
;
A
#
# COMPACT_ATOMS: atom_id res chain seq x y z
N MET A 1 -17.33 -14.49 19.63
CA MET A 1 -15.94 -14.97 19.48
C MET A 1 -15.33 -14.57 18.14
N ASP A 2 -16.13 -14.18 17.15
CA ASP A 2 -15.63 -13.88 15.79
C ASP A 2 -14.88 -12.54 15.67
N TRP A 3 -15.26 -11.50 16.43
CA TRP A 3 -14.64 -10.17 16.30
C TRP A 3 -13.18 -10.14 16.77
N VAL A 4 -12.81 -10.95 17.77
CA VAL A 4 -11.43 -11.05 18.26
C VAL A 4 -10.53 -11.70 17.21
N ARG A 5 -10.98 -12.81 16.59
CA ARG A 5 -10.25 -13.47 15.50
C ARG A 5 -10.09 -12.55 14.30
N ILE A 6 -11.15 -11.85 13.91
CA ILE A 6 -11.11 -10.87 12.81
C ILE A 6 -10.13 -9.73 13.15
N SER A 7 -10.18 -9.19 14.37
CA SER A 7 -9.24 -8.15 14.81
C SER A 7 -7.80 -8.64 14.81
N GLN A 8 -7.51 -9.87 15.23
CA GLN A 8 -6.17 -10.43 15.22
C GLN A 8 -5.62 -10.59 13.80
N ILE A 9 -6.43 -11.15 12.88
CA ILE A 9 -6.06 -11.29 11.47
C ILE A 9 -5.79 -9.92 10.85
N LEU A 10 -6.61 -8.93 11.16
CA LEU A 10 -6.44 -7.56 10.67
C LEU A 10 -5.17 -6.93 11.22
N CYS A 11 -4.93 -7.00 12.53
CA CYS A 11 -3.70 -6.48 13.12
C CYS A 11 -2.46 -7.13 12.52
N MET A 12 -2.46 -8.46 12.33
CA MET A 12 -1.35 -9.17 11.68
C MET A 12 -1.17 -8.72 10.22
N PHE A 13 -2.26 -8.58 9.47
CA PHE A 13 -2.20 -8.10 8.09
C PHE A 13 -1.68 -6.66 8.02
N GLY A 14 -2.18 -5.75 8.86
CA GLY A 14 -1.74 -4.36 8.92
C GLY A 14 -0.26 -4.24 9.30
N PHE A 15 0.20 -5.02 10.27
CA PHE A 15 1.61 -5.09 10.64
C PHE A 15 2.48 -5.59 9.47
N LEU A 16 2.16 -6.74 8.89
CA LEU A 16 2.93 -7.33 7.78
C LEU A 16 2.91 -6.44 6.53
N LYS A 17 1.79 -5.77 6.27
CA LYS A 17 1.64 -4.86 5.15
C LYS A 17 2.54 -3.63 5.31
N GLU A 18 2.62 -3.07 6.50
CA GLU A 18 3.40 -1.87 6.79
C GLU A 18 4.88 -2.18 7.05
N PHE A 19 5.20 -3.43 7.38
CA PHE A 19 6.57 -3.89 7.60
C PHE A 19 7.39 -3.89 6.29
N ARG A 20 7.95 -2.72 5.98
CA ARG A 20 8.73 -2.48 4.77
C ARG A 20 10.04 -1.75 5.11
N PRO A 21 10.98 -2.45 5.77
CA PRO A 21 12.26 -1.85 6.17
C PRO A 21 13.12 -1.39 4.98
N GLY A 22 12.80 -1.83 3.76
CA GLY A 22 13.51 -1.46 2.53
C GLY A 22 13.14 -0.09 1.94
N GLU A 23 11.96 0.45 2.26
CA GLU A 23 11.50 1.75 1.74
C GLU A 23 12.48 2.92 1.93
N PRO A 24 13.11 3.12 3.10
CA PRO A 24 14.08 4.22 3.27
C PRO A 24 15.32 4.08 2.39
N PHE A 25 15.63 2.88 1.88
CA PHE A 25 16.80 2.60 1.06
C PHE A 25 16.50 2.62 -0.45
N ILE A 26 15.26 2.90 -0.86
CA ILE A 26 14.88 2.88 -2.28
C ILE A 26 15.62 3.96 -3.08
N THR A 27 15.77 5.16 -2.53
CA THR A 27 16.51 6.25 -3.19
C THR A 27 17.95 5.85 -3.46
N ASP A 28 18.62 5.28 -2.46
CA ASP A 28 19.99 4.78 -2.59
C ASP A 28 20.07 3.60 -3.58
N TYR A 29 19.04 2.75 -3.62
CA TYR A 29 18.96 1.64 -4.56
C TYR A 29 18.77 2.10 -6.03
N LEU A 30 18.01 3.16 -6.25
CA LEU A 30 17.79 3.74 -7.59
C LEU A 30 19.04 4.49 -8.10
N THR A 31 19.77 5.14 -7.20
CA THR A 31 21.00 5.90 -7.51
C THR A 31 22.27 5.03 -7.52
N SER A 32 22.19 3.80 -7.00
CA SER A 32 23.28 2.82 -7.04
C SER A 32 23.71 2.48 -8.47
N GLU A 33 24.98 2.06 -8.64
CA GLU A 33 25.58 1.65 -9.92
C GLU A 33 24.75 0.63 -10.71
N TRP A 34 23.92 -0.18 -10.02
CA TRP A 34 23.07 -1.17 -10.65
C TRP A 34 21.94 -0.59 -11.50
N LYS A 35 21.34 0.52 -11.05
CA LYS A 35 20.21 1.20 -11.72
C LYS A 35 20.60 2.52 -12.37
N ASN A 36 21.61 3.20 -11.80
CA ASN A 36 22.32 4.32 -12.40
C ASN A 36 21.40 5.48 -12.83
N PHE A 37 20.42 5.82 -12.01
CA PHE A 37 19.60 7.03 -12.18
C PHE A 37 20.24 8.22 -11.44
N THR A 38 20.07 9.42 -11.98
CA THR A 38 20.50 10.64 -11.28
C THR A 38 19.50 11.00 -10.18
N SER A 39 19.98 11.63 -9.10
CA SER A 39 19.11 12.07 -7.99
C SER A 39 18.02 13.03 -8.44
N GLU A 40 18.31 13.86 -9.45
CA GLU A 40 17.35 14.76 -10.09
C GLU A 40 16.24 13.98 -10.81
N GLN A 41 16.57 12.98 -11.64
CA GLN A 41 15.59 12.13 -12.32
C GLN A 41 14.68 11.39 -11.33
N VAL A 42 15.23 10.88 -10.23
CA VAL A 42 14.41 10.21 -9.21
C VAL A 42 13.40 11.17 -8.57
N THR A 43 13.82 12.40 -8.29
CA THR A 43 13.00 13.39 -7.59
C THR A 43 11.98 14.06 -8.50
N GLU A 44 12.32 14.30 -9.77
CA GLU A 44 11.49 15.05 -10.71
C GLU A 44 10.63 14.15 -11.61
N ASP A 45 11.13 12.98 -12.01
CA ASP A 45 10.44 12.12 -12.99
C ASP A 45 9.77 10.89 -12.36
N ILE A 46 10.33 10.36 -11.27
CA ILE A 46 9.88 9.11 -10.65
C ILE A 46 8.89 9.38 -9.52
N TYR A 47 9.32 10.03 -8.42
CA TYR A 47 8.46 10.26 -7.25
C TYR A 47 7.16 11.05 -7.50
N PRO A 48 7.14 12.05 -8.39
CA PRO A 48 5.90 12.78 -8.65
C PRO A 48 4.84 11.87 -9.27
N VAL A 49 5.24 10.90 -10.11
CA VAL A 49 4.31 9.93 -10.69
C VAL A 49 3.62 9.13 -9.59
N GLY A 50 4.35 8.68 -8.57
CA GLY A 50 3.79 7.95 -7.43
C GLY A 50 2.79 8.80 -6.64
N THR A 51 3.15 10.06 -6.35
CA THR A 51 2.30 10.97 -5.57
C THR A 51 1.02 11.36 -6.31
N TYR A 52 1.13 11.74 -7.59
CA TYR A 52 -0.03 12.12 -8.40
C TYR A 52 -0.90 10.91 -8.74
N SER A 53 -0.30 9.76 -9.04
CA SER A 53 -1.05 8.52 -9.27
C SER A 53 -1.83 8.12 -8.02
N TYR A 54 -1.20 8.11 -6.84
CA TYR A 54 -1.88 7.82 -5.57
C TYR A 54 -3.11 8.70 -5.35
N CYS A 55 -2.99 10.02 -5.58
CA CYS A 55 -4.11 10.94 -5.46
C CYS A 55 -5.27 10.58 -6.41
N ALA A 56 -4.96 10.29 -7.67
CA ALA A 56 -5.95 9.91 -8.67
C ALA A 56 -6.58 8.54 -8.38
N THR A 57 -5.76 7.54 -8.05
CA THR A 57 -6.21 6.16 -7.79
C THR A 57 -6.99 6.05 -6.49
N LEU A 58 -6.79 6.96 -5.53
CA LEU A 58 -7.57 7.01 -4.30
C LEU A 58 -9.05 7.26 -4.58
N VAL A 59 -9.38 8.19 -5.49
CA VAL A 59 -10.79 8.44 -5.90
C VAL A 59 -11.38 7.21 -6.58
N VAL A 60 -10.61 6.57 -7.46
CA VAL A 60 -11.04 5.36 -8.19
C VAL A 60 -11.31 4.20 -7.23
N ILE A 61 -10.37 3.91 -6.33
CA ILE A 61 -10.49 2.84 -5.33
C ILE A 61 -11.64 3.12 -4.36
N PHE A 62 -11.84 4.38 -3.96
CA PHE A 62 -12.97 4.75 -3.11
C PHE A 62 -14.30 4.35 -3.77
N LEU A 63 -14.53 4.73 -5.02
CA LEU A 63 -15.74 4.36 -5.78
C LEU A 63 -15.85 2.84 -6.00
N LEU A 64 -14.74 2.18 -6.32
CA LEU A 64 -14.67 0.72 -6.44
C LEU A 64 -15.02 0.01 -5.13
N THR A 65 -14.65 0.57 -3.99
CA THR A 65 -14.94 0.02 -2.66
C THR A 65 -16.42 0.01 -2.35
N ASP A 66 -17.12 1.07 -2.74
CA ASP A 66 -18.58 1.14 -2.61
C ASP A 66 -19.29 0.14 -3.54
N PHE A 67 -18.75 -0.11 -4.74
CA PHE A 67 -19.39 -0.97 -5.73
C PHE A 67 -19.10 -2.48 -5.56
N LEU A 68 -17.83 -2.87 -5.35
CA LEU A 68 -17.36 -4.27 -5.47
C LEU A 68 -17.23 -5.02 -4.14
N ARG A 69 -17.61 -4.41 -3.02
CA ARG A 69 -17.35 -4.92 -1.65
C ARG A 69 -15.84 -5.15 -1.41
N TYR A 70 -15.50 -5.54 -0.19
CA TYR A 70 -14.12 -5.56 0.32
C TYR A 70 -13.20 -6.67 -0.24
N LYS A 71 -13.73 -7.84 -0.66
CA LYS A 71 -12.89 -9.00 -1.03
C LYS A 71 -12.04 -8.80 -2.30
N PRO A 72 -12.60 -8.33 -3.43
CA PRO A 72 -11.82 -8.17 -4.67
C PRO A 72 -10.71 -7.14 -4.52
N ILE A 73 -10.94 -6.14 -3.68
CA ILE A 73 -10.03 -5.02 -3.47
C ILE A 73 -8.78 -5.44 -2.70
N ILE A 74 -8.93 -6.31 -1.69
CA ILE A 74 -7.80 -6.90 -0.99
C ILE A 74 -6.94 -7.76 -1.95
N ILE A 75 -7.56 -8.47 -2.90
CA ILE A 75 -6.84 -9.26 -3.90
C ILE A 75 -6.09 -8.33 -4.86
N LEU A 76 -6.74 -7.26 -5.33
CA LEU A 76 -6.11 -6.23 -6.17
C LEU A 76 -4.93 -5.57 -5.46
N CYS A 77 -5.03 -5.32 -4.16
CA CYS A 77 -3.91 -4.85 -3.34
C CYS A 77 -2.73 -5.82 -3.38
N GLY A 78 -2.97 -7.12 -3.15
CA GLY A 78 -1.89 -8.11 -3.19
C GLY A 78 -1.21 -8.17 -4.55
N LEU A 79 -2.00 -8.17 -5.63
CA LEU A 79 -1.50 -8.21 -7.00
C LEU A 79 -0.70 -6.97 -7.37
N SER A 80 -1.19 -5.77 -7.06
CA SER A 80 -0.47 -4.53 -7.36
C SER A 80 0.85 -4.43 -6.59
N GLY A 81 0.87 -4.88 -5.33
CA GLY A 81 2.10 -4.98 -4.54
C GLY A 81 3.12 -5.93 -5.17
N ILE A 82 2.70 -7.14 -5.56
CA ILE A 82 3.58 -8.11 -6.23
C ILE A 82 4.16 -7.52 -7.52
N ILE A 83 3.31 -6.90 -8.36
CA ILE A 83 3.74 -6.27 -9.62
C ILE A 83 4.74 -5.14 -9.35
N ALA A 84 4.50 -4.30 -8.34
CA ALA A 84 5.41 -3.23 -7.96
C ALA A 84 6.77 -3.79 -7.52
N PHE A 85 6.81 -4.74 -6.58
CA PHE A 85 8.07 -5.33 -6.12
C PHE A 85 8.80 -6.09 -7.23
N CYS A 86 8.10 -6.83 -8.09
CA CYS A 86 8.72 -7.48 -9.25
C CYS A 86 9.33 -6.46 -10.21
N THR A 87 8.60 -5.37 -10.50
CA THR A 87 9.09 -4.30 -11.37
C THR A 87 10.28 -3.57 -10.74
N LEU A 88 10.31 -3.44 -9.41
CA LEU A 88 11.45 -2.87 -8.69
C LEU A 88 12.71 -3.70 -8.91
N THR A 89 12.60 -5.02 -8.83
CA THR A 89 13.74 -5.94 -8.94
C THR A 89 14.24 -6.08 -10.38
N PHE A 90 13.33 -6.18 -11.36
CA PHE A 90 13.68 -6.47 -12.76
C PHE A 90 13.77 -5.24 -13.66
N GLY A 91 13.10 -4.14 -13.31
CA GLY A 91 13.06 -2.92 -14.10
C GLY A 91 14.36 -2.13 -14.03
N LYS A 92 14.88 -1.72 -15.19
CA LYS A 92 16.06 -0.85 -15.33
C LYS A 92 15.81 0.43 -16.13
N SER A 93 14.65 0.57 -16.75
CA SER A 93 14.31 1.75 -17.55
C SER A 93 13.51 2.77 -16.73
N LEU A 94 13.58 4.04 -17.15
CA LEU A 94 12.80 5.13 -16.54
C LEU A 94 11.29 4.82 -16.58
N GLY A 95 10.78 4.37 -17.74
CA GLY A 95 9.38 3.99 -17.87
C GLY A 95 8.96 2.82 -16.96
N ALA A 96 9.87 1.88 -16.66
CA ALA A 96 9.60 0.82 -15.68
C ALA A 96 9.51 1.38 -14.25
N MET A 97 10.35 2.36 -13.89
CA MET A 97 10.27 3.02 -12.58
C MET A 97 8.98 3.87 -12.46
N GLN A 98 8.58 4.55 -13.52
CA GLN A 98 7.30 5.28 -13.54
C GLN A 98 6.09 4.34 -13.42
N PHE A 99 6.13 3.19 -14.12
CA PHE A 99 5.10 2.17 -13.98
C PHE A 99 5.06 1.56 -12.57
N LEU A 100 6.24 1.33 -11.97
CA LEU A 100 6.36 0.91 -10.59
C LEU A 100 5.68 1.90 -9.64
N GLU A 101 6.00 3.19 -9.77
CA GLU A 101 5.41 4.24 -8.91
C GLU A 101 3.90 4.33 -9.09
N PHE A 102 3.40 4.15 -10.32
CA PHE A 102 1.96 4.08 -10.59
C PHE A 102 1.29 2.87 -9.91
N MET A 103 1.88 1.67 -10.04
CA MET A 103 1.38 0.46 -9.38
C MET A 103 1.48 0.56 -7.85
N TYR A 104 2.52 1.22 -7.35
CA TYR A 104 2.74 1.47 -5.95
C TYR A 104 1.75 2.49 -5.37
N GLY A 105 1.44 3.56 -6.11
CA GLY A 105 0.35 4.48 -5.80
C GLY A 105 -1.00 3.76 -5.73
N PHE A 106 -1.31 2.89 -6.69
CA PHE A 106 -2.52 2.07 -6.66
C PHE A 106 -2.58 1.12 -5.44
N TYR A 107 -1.43 0.51 -5.11
CA TYR A 107 -1.29 -0.33 -3.93
C TYR A 107 -1.56 0.43 -2.63
N LEU A 108 -1.00 1.63 -2.46
CA LEU A 108 -1.25 2.52 -1.32
C LEU A 108 -2.71 2.98 -1.25
N SER A 109 -3.34 3.31 -2.38
CA SER A 109 -4.76 3.72 -2.41
C SER A 109 -5.69 2.65 -1.85
N THR A 110 -5.26 1.40 -1.88
CA THR A 110 -6.04 0.26 -1.38
C THR A 110 -6.07 0.17 0.16
N ASP A 111 -5.27 0.97 0.87
CA ASP A 111 -5.28 1.08 2.34
C ASP A 111 -6.64 1.54 2.89
N VAL A 112 -7.33 2.39 2.13
CA VAL A 112 -8.66 2.88 2.50
C VAL A 112 -9.64 1.71 2.64
N ALA A 113 -9.58 0.73 1.73
CA ALA A 113 -10.44 -0.44 1.78
C ALA A 113 -10.16 -1.31 3.01
N TYR A 114 -8.91 -1.40 3.46
CA TYR A 114 -8.55 -2.09 4.69
C TYR A 114 -9.24 -1.45 5.91
N TYR A 115 -9.18 -0.13 6.07
CA TYR A 115 -9.84 0.55 7.19
C TYR A 115 -11.37 0.43 7.14
N THR A 116 -11.98 0.55 5.96
CA THR A 116 -13.44 0.38 5.83
C THR A 116 -13.89 -1.04 6.17
N TYR A 117 -13.08 -2.06 5.90
CA TYR A 117 -13.41 -3.45 6.21
C TYR A 117 -13.54 -3.70 7.72
N ILE A 118 -12.71 -3.04 8.54
CA ILE A 118 -12.77 -3.11 10.00
C ILE A 118 -14.17 -2.69 10.46
N TYR A 119 -14.64 -1.54 9.99
CA TYR A 119 -15.93 -0.98 10.38
C TYR A 119 -17.11 -1.77 9.80
N ALA A 120 -16.97 -2.38 8.62
CA ALA A 120 -18.00 -3.20 8.00
C ALA A 120 -18.24 -4.55 8.72
N LYS A 121 -17.25 -5.08 9.44
CA LYS A 121 -17.33 -6.41 10.07
C LYS A 121 -17.48 -6.41 11.59
N VAL A 122 -17.08 -5.33 12.24
CA VAL A 122 -17.13 -5.23 13.70
C VAL A 122 -18.43 -4.54 14.12
N ASP A 123 -18.99 -4.91 15.28
CA ASP A 123 -20.10 -4.17 15.87
C ASP A 123 -19.65 -2.82 16.43
N LYS A 124 -20.51 -1.81 16.35
CA LYS A 124 -20.25 -0.44 16.85
C LYS A 124 -19.70 -0.39 18.27
N LYS A 125 -20.10 -1.34 19.14
CA LYS A 125 -19.65 -1.45 20.53
C LYS A 125 -18.14 -1.68 20.70
N HIS A 126 -17.46 -2.18 19.66
CA HIS A 126 -16.04 -2.54 19.71
C HIS A 126 -15.16 -1.68 18.79
N TYR A 127 -15.71 -0.66 18.11
CA TYR A 127 -14.96 0.17 17.16
C TYR A 127 -13.74 0.83 17.77
N GLU A 128 -13.87 1.42 18.95
CA GLU A 128 -12.77 2.11 19.63
C GLU A 128 -11.60 1.14 19.95
N LYS A 129 -11.91 -0.04 20.49
CA LYS A 129 -10.91 -1.05 20.84
C LYS A 129 -10.21 -1.60 19.60
N VAL A 130 -10.98 -2.00 18.59
CA VAL A 130 -10.41 -2.60 17.37
C VAL A 130 -9.61 -1.56 16.57
N SER A 131 -10.09 -0.31 16.50
CA SER A 131 -9.34 0.78 15.87
C SER A 131 -8.01 1.02 16.60
N SER A 132 -8.03 1.06 17.93
CA SER A 132 -6.81 1.23 18.74
C SER A 132 -5.80 0.10 18.50
N TYR A 133 -6.23 -1.16 18.57
CA TYR A 133 -5.35 -2.31 18.31
C TYR A 133 -4.79 -2.31 16.89
N THR A 134 -5.63 -1.99 15.91
CA THR A 134 -5.22 -1.96 14.51
C THR A 134 -4.24 -0.82 14.25
N ARG A 135 -4.47 0.35 14.85
CA ARG A 135 -3.59 1.50 14.72
C ARG A 135 -2.24 1.26 15.41
N SER A 136 -2.23 0.64 16.59
CA SER A 136 -1.00 0.22 17.26
C SER A 136 -0.21 -0.78 16.42
N ALA A 137 -0.88 -1.80 15.85
CA ALA A 137 -0.22 -2.79 15.00
C ALA A 137 0.35 -2.16 13.71
N PHE A 138 -0.39 -1.24 13.09
CA PHE A 138 0.07 -0.47 11.93
C PHE A 138 1.31 0.37 12.26
N LEU A 139 1.28 1.13 13.36
CA LEU A 139 2.42 1.95 13.79
C LEU A 139 3.65 1.13 14.19
N PHE A 140 3.46 -0.12 14.63
CA PHE A 140 4.57 -1.01 14.97
C PHE A 140 5.25 -1.60 13.72
N GLY A 141 4.54 -1.67 12.59
CA GLY A 141 5.09 -2.13 11.32
C GLY A 141 5.86 -1.05 10.55
N ARG A 142 5.50 0.22 10.77
CA ARG A 142 6.06 1.40 10.10
C ARG A 142 7.36 1.89 10.73
#